data_AF-A0A7C8Z700-F1
#
_entry.id   AF-A0A7C8Z700-F1
#
_cell.length_a   1.000
_cell.length_b   1.000
_cell.length_c   1.000
_cell.angle_alpha   90.00
_cell.angle_beta   90.00
_cell.angle_gamma   90.00
#
_symmetry.space_group_name_H-M   'P 1'
#
loop_
_entity.id
_entity.type
_entity.pdbx_description
1 polymer ?
#
loop_
_entity_poly.entity_id
_entity_poly.type
_entity_poly.pdbx_seq_one_letter_code
_entity_poly.pdbx_strand_id
1 'polypeptide(L)'
;SPKSGIYLLLTSPDVYVQDFCRQVCGFHYFTFPSIVGYTLPYAWVGNSQKYCPEVCAYPFAVPSYIPGLKAMKPPNGDVGVDGMISVMAHEMAELAANPLVNAWYAGGDPTAPVEIADLCEGIYG
;
A
#
# COMPACT_ATOMS: atom_id res chain seq x y z
N SER A 1 2.86 -10.13 24.26
CA SER A 1 1.62 -10.42 23.49
C SER A 1 1.37 -9.29 22.52
N PRO A 2 0.94 -9.56 21.28
CA PRO A 2 0.57 -8.52 20.32
C PRO A 2 -0.48 -7.58 20.93
N LYS A 3 -0.35 -6.27 20.70
CA LYS A 3 -1.43 -5.34 21.03
C LYS A 3 -2.51 -5.45 19.96
N SER A 4 -3.77 -5.45 20.38
CA SER A 4 -4.90 -5.47 19.46
C SER A 4 -5.01 -4.14 18.73
N GLY A 5 -5.08 -4.17 17.41
CA GLY A 5 -5.26 -2.99 16.56
C GLY A 5 -4.26 -2.91 15.41
N ILE A 6 -4.60 -2.08 14.43
CA ILE A 6 -3.77 -1.75 13.27
C ILE A 6 -3.51 -0.25 13.32
N TYR A 7 -2.26 0.14 13.10
CA TYR A 7 -1.88 1.56 13.01
C TYR A 7 -1.62 1.91 11.55
N LEU A 8 -2.30 2.94 11.05
CA LEU A 8 -2.05 3.48 9.72
C LEU A 8 -1.23 4.77 9.85
N LEU A 9 -0.08 4.80 9.19
CA LEU A 9 0.78 5.98 9.10
C LEU A 9 0.61 6.58 7.70
N LEU A 10 -0.05 7.72 7.63
CA LEU A 10 -0.34 8.41 6.38
C LEU A 10 0.58 9.62 6.25
N THR A 11 1.26 9.77 5.11
CA THR A 11 2.10 10.94 4.85
C THR A 11 1.41 11.95 3.93
N SER A 12 1.69 13.24 4.15
CA SER A 12 1.20 14.33 3.31
C SER A 12 1.85 14.33 1.92
N PRO A 13 1.24 15.01 0.92
CA PRO A 13 1.78 15.09 -0.45
C PRO A 13 3.19 15.68 -0.57
N ASP A 14 3.70 16.36 0.45
CA ASP A 14 5.01 17.01 0.47
C ASP A 14 6.07 16.24 1.27
N VAL A 15 5.73 15.08 1.83
CA VAL A 15 6.66 14.18 2.51
C VAL A 15 7.07 13.07 1.57
N TYR A 16 8.38 12.94 1.34
CA TYR A 16 8.96 11.85 0.56
C TYR A 16 9.58 10.80 1.48
N VAL A 17 9.16 9.54 1.31
CA VAL A 17 9.72 8.37 2.00
C VAL A 17 10.60 7.59 1.02
N GLN A 18 11.63 6.93 1.53
CA GLN A 18 12.50 6.09 0.70
C GLN A 18 11.66 5.05 -0.07
N ASP A 19 12.03 4.79 -1.33
CA ASP A 19 11.38 3.82 -2.23
C ASP A 19 9.93 4.11 -2.63
N PHE A 20 9.31 5.16 -2.06
CA PHE A 20 8.01 5.66 -2.49
C PHE A 20 8.02 6.01 -3.98
N CYS A 21 6.96 5.64 -4.70
CA CYS A 21 6.80 5.84 -6.15
C CYS A 21 7.76 5.07 -7.05
N ARG A 22 8.71 4.29 -6.50
CA ARG A 22 9.66 3.49 -7.28
C ARG A 22 9.41 2.00 -7.10
N GLN A 23 9.17 1.59 -5.87
CA GLN A 23 8.93 0.19 -5.53
C GLN A 23 7.56 0.01 -4.85
N VAL A 24 7.13 1.00 -4.07
CA VAL A 24 5.93 0.87 -3.24
C VAL A 24 5.10 2.15 -3.23
N CYS A 25 3.79 1.97 -3.04
CA CYS A 25 2.82 3.03 -2.76
C CYS A 25 2.43 3.06 -1.27
N GLY A 26 2.55 1.91 -0.62
CA GLY A 26 2.41 1.67 0.81
C GLY A 26 3.17 0.40 1.17
N PHE A 27 3.23 0.07 2.45
CA PHE A 27 3.64 -1.25 2.91
C PHE A 27 3.08 -1.49 4.31
N HIS A 28 2.88 -2.76 4.66
CA HIS A 28 2.61 -3.17 6.02
C HIS A 28 3.82 -3.87 6.66
N TYR A 29 3.97 -3.71 7.96
CA TYR A 29 5.02 -4.37 8.74
C TYR A 29 4.63 -4.44 10.22
N PHE A 30 5.57 -4.85 11.06
CA PHE A 30 5.35 -4.91 12.50
C PHE A 30 6.55 -4.40 13.29
N THR A 31 6.29 -3.87 14.48
CA THR A 31 7.36 -3.49 15.40
C THR A 31 8.01 -4.69 16.04
N PHE A 32 9.30 -4.59 16.35
CA PHE A 32 10.00 -5.60 17.13
C PHE A 32 9.85 -5.34 18.63
N PRO A 33 9.57 -6.37 19.45
CA PRO A 33 9.53 -6.22 20.91
C PRO A 33 10.79 -5.63 21.52
N SER A 34 11.95 -5.82 20.88
CA SER A 34 13.23 -5.24 21.30
C SER A 34 13.31 -3.72 21.18
N ILE A 35 12.48 -3.09 20.35
CA ILE A 35 12.50 -1.64 20.11
C ILE A 35 11.43 -0.93 20.93
N VAL A 36 10.20 -1.47 20.94
CA VAL A 36 9.03 -0.78 21.52
C VAL A 36 8.33 -1.57 22.65
N GLY A 37 8.87 -2.73 23.04
CA GLY A 37 8.34 -3.57 24.13
C GLY A 37 7.21 -4.53 23.74
N TYR A 38 6.75 -4.48 22.48
CA TYR A 38 5.71 -5.38 21.96
C TYR A 38 5.74 -5.46 20.42
N THR A 39 5.03 -6.44 19.88
CA THR A 39 4.76 -6.56 18.44
C THR A 39 3.47 -5.81 18.11
N LEU A 40 3.58 -4.87 17.18
CA LEU A 40 2.48 -4.07 16.69
C LEU A 40 2.45 -4.06 15.16
N PRO A 41 1.42 -4.63 14.53
CA PRO A 41 1.21 -4.47 13.11
C PRO A 41 0.86 -3.01 12.77
N TYR A 42 1.47 -2.49 11.70
CA TYR A 42 1.18 -1.18 11.14
C TYR A 42 1.26 -1.22 9.62
N ALA A 43 0.64 -0.25 8.96
CA ALA A 43 0.88 0.02 7.56
C ALA A 43 1.19 1.50 7.36
N TRP A 44 2.08 1.77 6.40
CA TRP A 44 2.35 3.11 5.92
C TRP A 44 1.77 3.28 4.52
N VAL A 45 1.18 4.43 4.24
CA VAL A 45 0.64 4.79 2.92
C VAL A 45 1.10 6.19 2.55
N GLY A 46 1.72 6.32 1.38
CA GLY A 46 2.19 7.59 0.84
C GLY A 46 1.14 8.31 0.00
N ASN A 47 1.10 9.65 0.07
CA ASN A 47 0.29 10.46 -0.84
C ASN A 47 1.03 10.70 -2.15
N SER A 48 0.53 10.13 -3.24
CA SER A 48 1.21 10.14 -4.55
C SER A 48 0.95 11.38 -5.40
N GLN A 49 0.05 12.27 -4.98
CA GLN A 49 -0.47 13.39 -5.78
C GLN A 49 0.64 14.24 -6.41
N LYS A 50 1.71 14.50 -5.66
CA LYS A 50 2.83 15.34 -6.11
C LYS A 50 3.86 14.60 -6.94
N TYR A 51 4.07 13.31 -6.68
CA TYR A 51 5.25 12.58 -7.14
C TYR A 51 4.95 11.55 -8.23
N CYS A 52 3.86 10.79 -8.09
CA CYS A 52 3.60 9.63 -8.96
C CYS A 52 2.12 9.20 -9.00
N PRO A 53 1.17 10.11 -9.28
CA PRO A 53 -0.25 9.73 -9.30
C PRO A 53 -0.53 8.59 -10.28
N GLU A 54 0.12 8.57 -11.45
CA GLU A 54 -0.05 7.52 -12.47
C GLU A 54 0.45 6.13 -12.02
N VAL A 55 1.23 6.04 -10.95
CA VAL A 55 1.72 4.76 -10.39
C VAL A 55 0.84 4.30 -9.24
N CYS A 56 0.52 5.22 -8.31
CA CYS A 56 -0.05 4.87 -7.01
C CYS A 56 -1.51 5.34 -6.79
N ALA A 57 -2.16 5.90 -7.80
CA ALA A 57 -3.54 6.36 -7.71
C ALA A 57 -4.43 5.78 -8.82
N TYR A 58 -4.09 4.59 -9.32
CA TYR A 58 -5.02 3.84 -10.17
C TYR A 58 -6.32 3.58 -9.40
N PRO A 59 -7.51 3.72 -10.03
CA PRO A 59 -7.77 4.06 -11.43
C PRO A 59 -7.97 5.56 -11.71
N PHE A 60 -7.72 6.42 -10.73
CA PHE A 60 -7.96 7.87 -10.80
C PHE A 60 -6.82 8.66 -11.49
N ALA A 61 -5.67 8.04 -11.65
CA ALA A 61 -4.63 8.43 -12.58
C ALA A 61 -4.09 7.19 -13.28
N VAL A 62 -3.91 7.28 -14.60
CA VAL A 62 -3.50 6.15 -15.45
C VAL A 62 -2.28 6.56 -16.27
N PRO A 63 -1.27 5.70 -16.42
CA PRO A 63 -0.08 6.05 -17.19
C PRO A 63 -0.36 6.37 -18.65
N SER A 64 0.26 7.44 -19.15
CA SER A 64 0.10 7.89 -20.55
C SER A 64 0.50 6.84 -21.61
N TYR A 65 1.34 5.86 -21.25
CA TYR A 65 1.77 4.79 -22.15
C TYR A 65 0.74 3.66 -22.32
N ILE A 66 -0.35 3.63 -21.54
CA ILE A 66 -1.42 2.62 -21.68
C ILE A 66 -2.47 3.14 -22.68
N PRO A 67 -2.53 2.61 -23.92
CA PRO A 67 -3.39 3.17 -24.95
C PRO A 67 -4.87 2.91 -24.64
N GLY A 68 -5.70 3.95 -24.78
CA GLY A 68 -7.17 3.83 -24.71
C GLY A 68 -7.75 3.78 -23.30
N LEU A 69 -6.92 3.65 -22.26
CA LEU A 69 -7.38 3.72 -20.87
C LEU A 69 -7.52 5.19 -20.44
N LYS A 70 -8.65 5.52 -19.81
CA LYS A 70 -8.90 6.86 -19.26
C LYS A 70 -9.07 6.76 -17.75
N ALA A 71 -8.51 7.75 -17.05
CA ALA A 71 -8.68 7.86 -15.60
C ALA A 71 -10.17 7.94 -15.24
N MET A 72 -10.55 7.21 -14.19
CA MET A 72 -11.87 7.31 -13.58
C MET A 72 -11.97 8.57 -12.72
N LYS A 73 -13.20 9.01 -12.44
CA LYS A 73 -13.42 10.18 -11.59
C LYS A 73 -13.17 9.80 -10.12
N PRO A 74 -12.27 10.50 -9.40
CA PRO A 74 -12.06 10.29 -7.96
C PRO A 74 -13.36 10.56 -7.17
N PRO A 75 -13.83 9.64 -6.31
CA PRO A 75 -15.05 9.80 -5.52
C PRO A 75 -15.06 11.05 -4.63
N ASN A 76 -13.92 11.37 -3.99
CA ASN A 76 -13.75 12.57 -3.17
C ASN A 76 -13.28 13.79 -3.98
N GLY A 77 -13.03 13.61 -5.28
CA GLY A 77 -12.53 14.67 -6.16
C GLY A 77 -11.03 14.94 -6.03
N ASP A 78 -10.32 14.20 -5.18
CA ASP A 78 -8.87 14.33 -4.98
C ASP A 78 -8.17 13.01 -5.33
N VAL A 79 -7.42 13.02 -6.43
CA VAL A 79 -6.70 11.86 -6.96
C VAL A 79 -5.72 11.28 -5.94
N GLY A 80 -5.05 12.13 -5.16
CA GLY A 80 -4.08 11.69 -4.16
C GLY A 80 -4.74 10.95 -3.02
N VAL A 81 -5.78 11.55 -2.44
CA VAL A 81 -6.52 10.96 -1.32
C VAL A 81 -7.26 9.69 -1.75
N ASP A 82 -7.96 9.72 -2.88
CA ASP A 82 -8.67 8.53 -3.38
C ASP A 82 -7.70 7.40 -3.75
N GLY A 83 -6.52 7.72 -4.29
CA GLY A 83 -5.44 6.76 -4.48
C GLY A 83 -4.94 6.17 -3.15
N MET A 84 -4.73 7.00 -2.13
CA MET A 84 -4.35 6.53 -0.79
C MET A 84 -5.39 5.58 -0.19
N ILE A 85 -6.69 5.81 -0.42
CA ILE A 85 -7.75 4.93 0.10
C ILE A 85 -7.64 3.53 -0.53
N SER A 86 -7.36 3.43 -1.83
CA SER A 86 -7.12 2.15 -2.50
C SER A 86 -5.92 1.42 -1.87
N VAL A 87 -4.79 2.12 -1.70
CA VAL A 87 -3.60 1.55 -1.06
C VAL A 87 -3.86 1.18 0.40
N MET A 88 -4.60 1.98 1.17
CA MET A 88 -4.99 1.61 2.54
C MET A 88 -5.78 0.30 2.58
N ALA A 89 -6.73 0.10 1.66
CA ALA A 89 -7.49 -1.14 1.59
C ALA A 89 -6.60 -2.33 1.22
N HIS A 90 -5.67 -2.15 0.27
CA HIS A 90 -4.65 -3.12 -0.09
C HIS A 90 -3.82 -3.54 1.13
N GLU A 91 -3.15 -2.60 1.79
CA GLU A 91 -2.28 -2.89 2.94
C GLU A 91 -3.04 -3.49 4.12
N MET A 92 -4.29 -3.08 4.34
CA MET A 92 -5.13 -3.65 5.40
C MET A 92 -5.53 -5.09 5.10
N ALA A 93 -5.79 -5.44 3.84
CA ALA A 93 -6.10 -6.82 3.46
C ALA A 93 -4.89 -7.73 3.72
N GLU A 94 -3.70 -7.28 3.30
CA GLU A 94 -2.45 -8.01 3.49
C GLU A 94 -2.08 -8.14 4.96
N LEU A 95 -2.15 -7.05 5.72
CA LEU A 95 -1.91 -7.09 7.15
C LEU A 95 -2.91 -7.98 7.90
N ALA A 96 -4.18 -8.02 7.47
CA ALA A 96 -5.18 -8.91 8.09
C ALA A 96 -4.89 -10.40 7.82
N ALA A 97 -4.38 -10.72 6.62
CA ALA A 97 -4.07 -12.09 6.21
C ALA A 97 -2.66 -12.55 6.58
N ASN A 98 -1.72 -11.61 6.78
CA ASN A 98 -0.29 -11.84 6.98
C ASN A 98 0.38 -10.81 7.92
N PRO A 99 -0.12 -10.59 9.15
CA PRO A 99 0.34 -9.48 9.99
C PRO A 99 1.84 -9.52 10.35
N LEU A 100 2.49 -10.68 10.19
CA LEU A 100 3.90 -10.92 10.55
C LEU A 100 4.79 -11.25 9.34
N VAL A 101 4.28 -11.07 8.11
CA VAL A 101 5.02 -11.26 6.85
C VAL A 101 5.65 -12.67 6.78
N ASN A 102 4.88 -13.68 7.18
CA ASN A 102 5.32 -15.07 7.25
C ASN A 102 4.23 -16.10 6.93
N ALA A 103 3.12 -15.67 6.33
CA ALA A 103 1.98 -16.53 6.03
C ALA A 103 1.78 -16.79 4.52
N TRP A 104 2.10 -15.83 3.63
CA TRP A 104 1.89 -15.95 2.18
C TRP A 104 3.19 -15.82 1.38
N TYR A 105 3.28 -16.63 0.32
CA TYR A 105 4.42 -16.72 -0.58
C TYR A 105 3.91 -17.08 -1.98
N ALA A 106 4.54 -16.54 -3.03
CA ALA A 106 4.27 -17.01 -4.39
C ALA A 106 5.14 -18.22 -4.74
N GLY A 107 4.48 -19.34 -5.07
CA GLY A 107 5.16 -20.55 -5.53
C GLY A 107 5.69 -21.42 -4.39
N GLY A 108 6.54 -22.38 -4.73
CA GLY A 108 7.09 -23.35 -3.77
C GLY A 108 8.32 -22.86 -3.00
N ASP A 109 8.86 -21.69 -3.36
CA ASP A 109 10.03 -21.09 -2.73
C ASP A 109 9.58 -19.90 -1.85
N PRO A 110 9.75 -19.97 -0.52
CA PRO A 110 9.32 -18.91 0.40
C PRO A 110 10.17 -17.64 0.34
N THR A 111 11.18 -17.55 -0.55
CA THR A 111 12.03 -16.36 -0.68
C THR A 111 11.41 -15.23 -1.51
N ALA A 112 10.30 -15.49 -2.21
CA ALA A 112 9.52 -14.48 -2.94
C ALA A 112 8.17 -14.26 -2.22
N PRO A 113 8.13 -13.43 -1.16
CA PRO A 113 6.86 -13.06 -0.54
C PRO A 113 6.00 -12.36 -1.59
N VAL A 114 4.78 -12.84 -1.74
CA VAL A 114 3.72 -12.21 -2.52
C VAL A 114 2.50 -12.26 -1.64
N GLU A 115 1.97 -11.08 -1.36
CA GLU A 115 0.82 -10.93 -0.50
C GLU A 115 -0.48 -11.03 -1.31
N ILE A 116 -1.60 -11.10 -0.60
CA ILE A 116 -2.87 -11.40 -1.25
C ILE A 116 -3.38 -10.28 -2.16
N ALA A 117 -3.04 -9.02 -1.87
CA ALA A 117 -3.55 -7.87 -2.61
C ALA A 117 -2.64 -7.52 -3.79
N ASP A 118 -1.34 -7.81 -3.71
CA ASP A 118 -0.40 -7.79 -4.84
C ASP A 118 -0.93 -8.53 -6.08
N LEU A 119 -1.56 -9.70 -5.88
CA LEU A 119 -2.12 -10.51 -6.98
C LEU A 119 -3.26 -9.80 -7.73
N CYS A 120 -3.84 -8.77 -7.13
CA CYS A 120 -4.94 -7.98 -7.68
C CYS A 120 -4.55 -6.52 -7.95
N GLU A 121 -3.26 -6.19 -7.89
CA GLU A 121 -2.77 -4.83 -8.13
C GLU A 121 -3.23 -4.33 -9.51
N GLY A 122 -3.78 -3.12 -9.55
CA GLY A 122 -4.28 -2.51 -10.80
C GLY A 122 -5.57 -3.12 -11.35
N ILE A 123 -6.18 -4.10 -10.67
CA ILE A 123 -7.53 -4.60 -11.01
C ILE A 123 -8.60 -3.73 -10.34
N TYR A 124 -8.36 -3.35 -9.09
CA TYR A 124 -9.30 -2.60 -8.25
C TYR A 124 -8.71 -1.26 -7.78
N GLY A 125 -9.59 -0.31 -7.47
CA GLY A 125 -9.31 0.93 -6.76
C GLY A 125 -10.54 1.82 -6.62
#